data_AF-A0A1B8YFJ5-F1
#
_entry.id   AF-A0A1B8YFJ5-F1
#
_cell.length_a   1.000
_cell.length_b   1.000
_cell.length_c   1.000
_cell.angle_alpha   90.00
_cell.angle_beta   90.00
_cell.angle_gamma   90.00
#
_symmetry.space_group_name_H-M   'P 1'
#
loop_
_entity.id
_entity.type
_entity.pdbx_description
1 polymer ?
#
loop_
_entity_poly.entity_id
_entity_poly.type
_entity_poly.pdbx_seq_one_letter_code
_entity_poly.pdbx_strand_id
1 'polypeptide(L)'
;MPSIHEDFELITAEILSEYFDSKGVTPHCMLCGHASLSVPQVSAGCNMPINMKLGTYVNVFKAESIYHENANNFYILVACKKCGNTMTIDAVQVLEWIKQKYPAIIEEDSDE
;
A
#
# COMPACT_ATOMS: atom_id res chain seq x y z
N MET A 1 9.40 -2.68 19.89
CA MET A 1 9.05 -3.35 18.63
C MET A 1 8.56 -2.25 17.71
N PRO A 2 9.19 -2.03 16.55
CA PRO A 2 8.69 -1.03 15.61
C PRO A 2 7.27 -1.43 15.22
N SER A 3 6.36 -0.48 15.26
CA SER A 3 4.96 -0.77 14.99
C SER A 3 4.81 -1.15 13.52
N ILE A 4 4.00 -2.16 13.19
CA ILE A 4 3.72 -2.60 11.79
C ILE A 4 3.31 -1.43 10.87
N HIS A 5 2.91 -0.30 11.46
CA HIS A 5 2.52 0.92 10.78
C HIS A 5 3.67 1.72 10.16
N GLU A 6 4.91 1.54 10.62
CA GLU A 6 6.04 2.42 10.28
C GLU A 6 6.47 2.33 8.81
N ASP A 7 6.27 1.19 8.13
CA ASP A 7 6.85 0.99 6.79
C ASP A 7 5.83 1.10 5.63
N PHE A 8 4.55 1.40 5.90
CA PHE A 8 3.55 1.50 4.83
C PHE A 8 3.79 2.69 3.89
N GLU A 9 4.60 3.66 4.30
CA GLU A 9 5.09 4.74 3.45
C GLU A 9 5.96 4.25 2.27
N LEU A 10 6.45 3.02 2.29
CA LEU A 10 7.15 2.45 1.13
C LEU A 10 6.21 2.11 -0.04
N ILE A 11 4.90 2.09 0.20
CA ILE A 11 3.91 1.72 -0.83
C ILE A 11 3.53 2.95 -1.66
N THR A 12 4.27 3.20 -2.75
CA THR A 12 3.87 4.18 -3.78
C THR A 12 3.03 3.53 -4.89
N ALA A 13 2.46 4.33 -5.78
CA ALA A 13 1.68 3.81 -6.91
C ALA A 13 2.55 3.05 -7.90
N GLU A 14 3.80 3.49 -8.09
CA GLU A 14 4.82 2.83 -8.91
C GLU A 14 5.17 1.47 -8.31
N ILE A 15 5.47 1.42 -7.00
CA ILE A 15 5.76 0.17 -6.28
C ILE A 15 4.60 -0.81 -6.34
N LEU A 16 3.36 -0.31 -6.22
CA LEU A 16 2.17 -1.16 -6.35
C LEU A 16 2.01 -1.70 -7.78
N SER A 17 2.34 -0.91 -8.81
CA SER A 17 2.37 -1.38 -10.20
C SER A 17 3.40 -2.49 -10.38
N GLU A 18 4.62 -2.27 -9.89
CA GLU A 18 5.68 -3.29 -9.93
C GLU A 18 5.31 -4.57 -9.19
N TYR A 19 4.59 -4.46 -8.07
CA TYR A 19 4.08 -5.61 -7.33
C TYR A 19 3.20 -6.47 -8.24
N PHE A 20 2.23 -5.87 -8.93
CA PHE A 20 1.36 -6.59 -9.86
C PHE A 20 2.14 -7.22 -11.03
N ASP A 21 3.08 -6.48 -11.60
CA ASP A 21 3.95 -6.98 -12.69
C ASP A 21 4.78 -8.18 -12.22
N SER A 22 5.31 -8.14 -10.99
CA SER A 22 6.10 -9.24 -10.41
C SER A 22 5.29 -10.51 -10.18
N LYS A 23 3.96 -10.39 -10.02
CA LYS A 23 3.03 -11.52 -9.90
C LYS A 23 2.51 -11.99 -11.27
N GLY A 24 2.88 -11.32 -12.35
CA GLY A 24 2.36 -11.61 -13.70
C GLY A 24 0.86 -11.32 -13.83
N VAL A 25 0.33 -10.40 -13.02
CA VAL A 25 -1.09 -10.08 -12.97
C VAL A 25 -1.32 -8.68 -13.54
N THR A 26 -2.18 -8.57 -14.55
CA THR A 26 -2.76 -7.28 -14.91
C THR A 26 -4.08 -7.12 -14.15
N PRO A 27 -4.19 -6.17 -13.21
CA PRO A 27 -5.40 -6.03 -12.42
C PRO A 27 -6.55 -5.54 -13.30
N HIS A 28 -7.68 -6.24 -13.23
CA HIS A 28 -8.93 -5.88 -13.90
C HIS A 28 -10.04 -5.72 -12.86
N CYS A 29 -11.03 -4.88 -13.17
CA CYS A 29 -12.21 -4.76 -12.33
C CYS A 29 -12.96 -6.10 -12.28
N MET A 30 -13.13 -6.65 -11.08
CA MET A 30 -13.86 -7.91 -10.86
C MET A 30 -15.35 -7.85 -11.23
N LEU A 31 -15.92 -6.65 -11.36
CA LEU A 31 -17.33 -6.46 -11.74
C LEU A 31 -17.53 -6.27 -13.25
N CYS A 32 -16.76 -5.38 -13.89
CA CYS A 32 -16.99 -5.00 -15.30
C CYS A 32 -15.86 -5.38 -16.26
N GLY A 33 -14.80 -6.04 -15.76
CA GLY A 33 -13.64 -6.49 -16.54
C GLY A 33 -12.72 -5.37 -17.04
N HIS A 34 -12.97 -4.11 -16.71
CA HIS A 34 -12.18 -3.00 -17.23
C HIS A 34 -10.83 -2.87 -16.52
N ALA A 35 -9.75 -2.67 -17.27
CA ALA A 35 -8.37 -2.55 -16.76
C ALA A 35 -8.04 -1.16 -16.21
N SER A 36 -8.83 -0.12 -16.53
CA SER A 36 -8.57 1.22 -15.99
C SER A 36 -9.01 1.32 -14.53
N LEU A 37 -8.02 1.34 -13.65
CA LEU A 37 -8.15 1.40 -12.20
C LEU A 37 -7.50 2.67 -11.66
N SER A 38 -7.88 3.07 -10.45
CA SER A 38 -7.27 4.15 -9.66
C SER A 38 -7.07 3.69 -8.24
N VAL A 39 -6.02 4.20 -7.60
CA VAL A 39 -5.77 4.01 -6.17
C VAL A 39 -5.87 5.36 -5.46
N PRO A 40 -6.53 5.47 -4.30
CA PRO A 40 -6.46 6.65 -3.48
C PRO A 40 -5.02 6.90 -3.04
N GLN A 41 -4.58 8.14 -3.15
CA GLN A 41 -3.23 8.55 -2.78
C GLN A 41 -3.29 9.63 -1.70
N VAL A 42 -2.25 9.68 -0.89
CA VAL A 42 -2.01 10.76 0.09
C VAL A 42 -0.65 11.37 -0.22
N SER A 43 -0.57 12.70 -0.20
CA SER A 43 0.69 13.40 -0.37
C SER A 43 1.19 13.85 0.99
N ALA A 44 2.42 13.44 1.34
CA ALA A 44 3.11 14.00 2.50
C ALA A 44 3.55 15.43 2.16
N GLY A 45 2.90 16.41 2.79
CA GLY A 45 3.29 17.82 2.74
C GLY A 45 3.99 18.26 4.01
N CYS A 46 4.45 19.51 4.05
CA CYS A 46 5.24 20.08 5.17
C CYS A 46 4.57 20.07 6.56
N ASN A 47 3.29 19.68 6.65
CA ASN A 47 2.50 19.65 7.89
C ASN A 47 2.14 18.22 8.36
N MET A 48 2.69 17.17 7.74
CA MET A 48 2.49 15.77 8.15
C MET A 48 3.48 15.39 9.27
N PRO A 49 3.20 14.32 10.05
CA PRO A 49 4.07 13.90 11.15
C PRO A 49 5.53 13.76 10.71
N ILE A 50 6.42 14.26 11.58
CA ILE A 50 7.88 14.14 11.44
C ILE A 50 8.19 12.65 11.30
N ASN A 51 8.67 12.25 10.12
CA ASN A 51 9.29 10.96 9.72
C ASN A 51 8.85 10.47 8.33
N MET A 52 7.80 11.05 7.72
CA MET A 52 7.49 10.73 6.31
C MET A 52 8.34 11.56 5.35
N LYS A 53 9.01 10.90 4.39
CA LYS A 53 9.66 11.60 3.27
C LYS A 53 8.62 12.42 2.47
N LEU A 54 9.04 13.51 1.85
CA LEU A 54 8.15 14.26 0.96
C LEU A 54 7.84 13.40 -0.27
N GLY A 55 6.56 13.16 -0.53
CA GLY A 55 6.17 12.22 -1.57
C GLY A 55 4.67 12.02 -1.69
N THR A 56 4.28 11.23 -2.70
CA THR A 56 2.90 10.76 -2.86
C THR A 56 2.88 9.26 -2.67
N TYR A 57 2.02 8.81 -1.77
CA TYR A 57 1.93 7.44 -1.30
C TYR A 57 0.54 6.89 -1.60
N VAL A 58 0.43 5.57 -1.69
CA VAL A 58 -0.87 4.91 -1.71
C VAL A 58 -1.47 4.99 -0.31
N ASN A 59 -2.74 5.36 -0.23
CA ASN A 59 -3.42 5.42 1.06
C ASN A 59 -3.74 4.00 1.56
N VAL A 60 -3.27 3.68 2.77
CA VAL A 60 -3.50 2.39 3.45
C VAL A 60 -4.58 2.57 4.52
N PHE A 61 -5.63 1.77 4.43
CA PHE A 61 -6.74 1.79 5.37
C PHE A 61 -6.60 0.68 6.41
N LYS A 62 -6.99 0.97 7.65
CA LYS A 62 -7.06 0.00 8.75
C LYS A 62 -8.51 -0.43 8.96
N ALA A 63 -8.77 -1.73 8.87
CA ALA A 63 -10.01 -2.34 9.35
C ALA A 63 -9.77 -2.92 10.75
N GLU A 64 -10.51 -2.41 11.74
CA GLU A 64 -10.39 -2.87 13.12
C GLU A 64 -11.15 -4.18 13.35
N SER A 65 -10.53 -5.11 14.07
CA SER A 65 -11.15 -6.36 14.46
C SER A 65 -11.73 -6.28 15.85
N ILE A 66 -12.99 -6.71 15.99
CA ILE A 66 -13.68 -6.81 17.29
C ILE A 66 -13.08 -7.88 18.20
N TYR A 67 -12.26 -8.79 17.65
CA TYR A 67 -11.67 -9.89 18.41
C TYR A 67 -10.39 -9.48 19.14
N HIS A 68 -9.49 -8.77 18.44
CA HIS A 68 -8.20 -8.34 18.99
C HIS A 68 -7.51 -7.35 18.04
N GLU A 69 -6.68 -6.44 18.57
CA GLU A 69 -5.91 -5.48 17.76
C GLU A 69 -4.90 -6.15 16.80
N ASN A 70 -4.31 -7.27 17.21
CA ASN A 70 -3.44 -8.10 16.34
C ASN A 70 -4.18 -8.75 15.16
N ALA A 71 -5.52 -8.70 15.14
CA ALA A 71 -6.33 -9.16 14.02
C ALA A 71 -6.83 -8.00 13.14
N ASN A 72 -6.32 -6.78 13.35
CA ASN A 72 -6.57 -5.65 12.47
C ASN A 72 -5.99 -5.94 11.08
N ASN A 73 -6.73 -5.58 10.04
CA ASN A 73 -6.29 -5.74 8.64
C ASN A 73 -5.89 -4.39 8.06
N PHE A 74 -4.86 -4.39 7.22
CA PHE A 74 -4.40 -3.22 6.48
C PHE A 74 -4.58 -3.46 4.99
N TYR A 75 -5.24 -2.54 4.30
CA TYR A 75 -5.59 -2.74 2.90
C TYR A 75 -5.50 -1.47 2.07
N ILE A 76 -5.22 -1.66 0.79
CA ILE A 76 -5.22 -0.64 -0.25
C ILE A 76 -6.55 -0.76 -1.02
N LEU A 77 -7.22 0.37 -1.23
CA LEU A 77 -8.38 0.42 -2.11
C LEU A 77 -7.96 0.62 -3.56
N VAL A 78 -8.54 -0.17 -4.47
CA VAL A 78 -8.41 -0.03 -5.91
C VAL A 78 -9.80 0.16 -6.51
N ALA A 79 -10.06 1.34 -7.07
CA ALA A 79 -11.35 1.71 -7.64
C ALA A 79 -11.33 1.59 -9.16
N CYS A 80 -12.37 1.01 -9.75
CA CYS A 80 -12.56 0.99 -11.18
C CYS A 80 -13.03 2.35 -11.70
N LYS A 81 -12.28 2.96 -12.63
CA LYS A 81 -12.65 4.25 -13.25
C LYS A 81 -13.90 4.19 -14.13
N LYS A 82 -14.36 2.98 -14.50
CA LYS A 82 -15.53 2.78 -15.36
C LYS A 82 -16.83 2.60 -14.58
N CYS A 83 -16.84 1.71 -13.58
CA CYS A 83 -18.08 1.34 -12.87
C CYS A 83 -18.09 1.69 -11.38
N GLY A 84 -17.01 2.27 -10.85
CA GLY A 84 -16.89 2.64 -9.44
C GLY A 84 -16.68 1.47 -8.48
N ASN A 85 -16.67 0.22 -8.97
CA ASN A 85 -16.42 -0.94 -8.11
C ASN A 85 -15.05 -0.84 -7.43
N THR A 86 -15.04 -1.03 -6.11
CA THR A 86 -13.83 -1.04 -5.28
C THR A 86 -13.37 -2.46 -5.00
N MET A 87 -12.07 -2.66 -5.03
CA MET A 87 -11.39 -3.90 -4.67
C MET A 87 -10.37 -3.59 -3.59
N THR A 88 -10.09 -4.55 -2.71
CA THR A 88 -9.12 -4.41 -1.63
C THR A 88 -7.91 -5.27 -1.93
N ILE A 89 -6.72 -4.70 -1.76
CA ILE A 89 -5.45 -5.42 -1.80
C ILE A 89 -4.87 -5.43 -0.39
N ASP A 90 -4.37 -6.59 0.05
CA ASP A 90 -3.71 -6.72 1.35
C ASP A 90 -2.40 -5.92 1.35
N ALA A 91 -2.33 -4.88 2.19
CA ALA A 91 -1.17 -3.99 2.24
C ALA A 91 0.04 -4.68 2.87
N VAL A 92 -0.18 -5.64 3.77
CA VAL A 92 0.90 -6.38 4.44
C VAL A 92 1.65 -7.25 3.44
N GLN A 93 0.94 -7.92 2.52
CA GLN A 93 1.57 -8.71 1.47
C GLN A 93 2.41 -7.87 0.49
N VAL A 94 1.96 -6.66 0.18
CA VAL A 94 2.74 -5.73 -0.64
C VAL A 94 3.99 -5.30 0.12
N LEU A 95 3.86 -4.95 1.40
CA LEU A 95 4.99 -4.56 2.25
C LEU A 95 6.02 -5.67 2.42
N GLU A 96 5.59 -6.90 2.70
CA GLU A 96 6.49 -8.06 2.79
C GLU A 96 7.25 -8.30 1.49
N TRP A 97 6.58 -8.13 0.34
CA TRP A 97 7.23 -8.22 -0.96
C TRP A 97 8.27 -7.11 -1.18
N ILE A 98 7.97 -5.86 -0.80
CA ILE A 98 8.94 -4.75 -0.85
C ILE A 98 10.17 -5.14 -0.05
N LYS A 99 9.97 -5.64 1.18
CA LYS A 99 11.08 -6.01 2.08
C LYS A 99 11.97 -7.12 1.51
N GLN A 100 11.37 -8.07 0.80
CA GLN A 100 12.11 -9.15 0.13
C GLN A 100 12.85 -8.68 -1.12
N LYS A 101 12.25 -7.76 -1.89
CA LYS A 101 12.79 -7.26 -3.16
C LYS A 101 13.87 -6.20 -2.96
N TYR A 102 13.75 -5.37 -1.92
CA TYR A 102 14.58 -4.21 -1.66
C TYR A 102 15.16 -4.22 -0.23
N PRO A 103 16.02 -5.19 0.12
CA PRO A 103 16.57 -5.29 1.48
C PRO A 103 17.37 -4.05 1.89
N ALA A 104 18.05 -3.39 0.95
CA ALA A 104 18.86 -2.19 1.21
C ALA A 104 18.04 -0.94 1.61
N ILE A 105 16.76 -0.87 1.23
CA ILE A 105 15.88 0.27 1.61
C ILE A 105 15.54 0.22 3.10
N ILE A 106 15.63 -0.95 3.74
CA ILE A 106 15.35 -1.14 5.16
C ILE A 106 16.60 -0.85 6.02
N GLU A 107 17.80 -1.07 5.48
CA GLU A 107 19.06 -0.88 6.21
C GLU A 107 19.41 0.61 6.37
N GLU A 108 19.06 1.47 5.40
CA GLU A 108 19.31 2.92 5.47
C GLU A 108 18.54 3.64 6.61
N ASP A 109 17.39 3.12 7.05
CA ASP A 109 16.62 3.70 8.17
C ASP A 109 17.05 3.12 9.55
N SER A 110 18.07 2.26 9.59
CA SER A 110 18.58 1.63 10.83
C SER A 110 19.91 2.17 11.35
N ASP A 111 20.55 3.07 10.60
CA ASP A 111 21.87 3.66 10.89
C ASP A 111 21.80 5.12 11.42
N GLU A 112 20.62 5.62 11.85
CA GLU A 112 20.47 6.89 12.58
C GLU A 112 20.15 6.72 14.08
#